data_AF-A0A2P5WE91-F1
#
_entry.id   AF-A0A2P5WE91-F1
#
_cell.length_a   1.000
_cell.length_b   1.000
_cell.length_c   1.000
_cell.angle_alpha   90.00
_cell.angle_beta   90.00
_cell.angle_gamma   90.00
#
_symmetry.space_group_name_H-M   'P 1'
#
loop_
_entity.id
_entity.type
_entity.pdbx_description
1 polymer ?
#
loop_
_entity_poly.entity_id
_entity_poly.type
_entity_poly.pdbx_seq_one_letter_code
_entity_poly.pdbx_strand_id
1 'polypeptide(L)'
;MMNRTEAHFSHGIADNLDDPKYNHYKFWSNPLEMKLPDAPNMEIYCSYGVGIPTERSYVYKLSPSNKCKRIPYQIDTSVDGEDRSCLKSGVYFADGDESVPVLSAGFMCAKGWKGRTRFNPSGINTYVREYQSKPLTSGIKSTAHVDIMGNIALIEDILRVAAGATGEEIGGNKIYSDILRMSERINLRL
;
A
#
# COMPACT_ATOMS: atom_id res chain seq x y z
N MET A 1 -18.76 0.10 -20.52
CA MET A 1 -18.11 0.72 -19.34
C MET A 1 -16.78 0.04 -19.02
N MET A 2 -16.68 -1.31 -19.06
CA MET A 2 -15.42 -2.06 -18.89
C MET A 2 -14.30 -1.65 -19.88
N ASN A 3 -14.60 -1.44 -21.17
CA ASN A 3 -13.56 -1.10 -22.16
C ASN A 3 -12.74 0.16 -21.85
N ARG A 4 -13.28 1.12 -21.08
CA ARG A 4 -12.50 2.32 -20.68
C ARG A 4 -11.55 1.98 -19.55
N THR A 5 -12.01 1.25 -18.53
CA THR A 5 -11.16 0.84 -17.40
C THR A 5 -10.04 -0.09 -17.86
N GLU A 6 -10.35 -1.07 -18.69
CA GLU A 6 -9.37 -2.03 -19.22
C GLU A 6 -8.33 -1.39 -20.15
N ALA A 7 -8.62 -0.22 -20.71
CA ALA A 7 -7.66 0.54 -21.52
C ALA A 7 -6.61 1.29 -20.68
N HIS A 8 -6.91 1.59 -19.41
CA HIS A 8 -6.09 2.45 -18.56
C HIS A 8 -5.46 1.76 -17.35
N PHE A 9 -5.97 0.60 -16.94
CA PHE A 9 -5.46 -0.12 -15.78
C PHE A 9 -4.91 -1.49 -16.15
N SER A 10 -3.95 -1.92 -15.34
CA SER A 10 -3.35 -3.24 -15.41
C SER A 10 -3.35 -3.85 -14.01
N HIS A 11 -3.43 -5.18 -13.97
CA HIS A 11 -3.63 -5.96 -12.74
C HIS A 11 -2.65 -7.14 -12.66
N GLY A 12 -1.64 -7.16 -13.54
CA GLY A 12 -0.71 -8.27 -13.68
C GLY A 12 0.57 -8.08 -12.89
N ILE A 13 1.49 -9.02 -13.11
CA ILE A 13 2.89 -8.96 -12.69
C ILE A 13 3.71 -9.21 -13.94
N ALA A 14 4.69 -8.36 -14.22
CA ALA A 14 5.48 -8.51 -15.42
C ALA A 14 6.45 -9.70 -15.34
N ASP A 15 6.38 -10.60 -16.31
CA ASP A 15 7.37 -11.67 -16.47
C ASP A 15 8.72 -11.10 -16.93
N ASN A 16 8.69 -10.21 -17.91
CA ASN A 16 9.85 -9.50 -18.46
C ASN A 16 9.55 -8.00 -18.62
N LEU A 17 10.10 -7.16 -17.74
CA LEU A 17 9.89 -5.71 -17.78
C LEU A 17 10.55 -5.02 -18.98
N ASP A 18 11.40 -5.71 -19.75
CA ASP A 18 11.99 -5.20 -21.00
C ASP A 18 11.08 -5.41 -22.23
N ASP A 19 9.93 -6.06 -22.06
CA ASP A 19 8.95 -6.21 -23.13
C ASP A 19 8.39 -4.82 -23.53
N PRO A 20 8.49 -4.42 -24.82
CA PRO A 20 8.01 -3.12 -25.30
C PRO A 20 6.55 -2.82 -24.97
N LYS A 21 5.72 -3.84 -24.70
CA LYS A 21 4.32 -3.63 -24.29
C LYS A 21 4.19 -2.77 -23.03
N TYR A 22 5.14 -2.85 -22.10
CA TYR A 22 5.11 -2.11 -20.84
C TYR A 22 5.34 -0.59 -21.01
N ASN A 23 5.76 -0.15 -22.20
CA ASN A 23 5.80 1.27 -22.54
C ASN A 23 4.40 1.89 -22.70
N HIS A 24 3.34 1.07 -22.82
CA HIS A 24 1.97 1.56 -22.92
C HIS A 24 1.48 2.12 -21.58
N TYR A 25 0.86 3.30 -21.60
CA TYR A 25 0.44 4.05 -20.39
C TYR A 25 -0.43 3.28 -19.40
N LYS A 26 -1.15 2.25 -19.86
CA LYS A 26 -1.99 1.38 -19.02
C LYS A 26 -1.22 0.64 -17.91
N PHE A 27 0.11 0.51 -18.06
CA PHE A 27 0.98 -0.17 -17.11
C PHE A 27 1.65 0.78 -16.11
N TRP A 28 1.67 2.09 -16.38
CA TRP A 28 2.48 3.04 -15.60
C TRP A 28 2.03 3.19 -14.15
N SER A 29 0.76 2.93 -13.85
CA SER A 29 0.22 2.95 -12.50
C SER A 29 0.46 1.66 -11.71
N ASN A 30 0.85 0.57 -12.39
CA ASN A 30 1.12 -0.71 -11.73
C ASN A 30 2.62 -0.86 -11.45
N PRO A 31 3.06 -0.75 -10.18
CA PRO A 31 4.47 -0.85 -9.83
C PRO A 31 5.07 -2.26 -10.04
N LEU A 32 4.23 -3.27 -10.31
CA LEU A 32 4.64 -4.63 -10.65
C LEU A 32 4.78 -4.88 -12.16
N GLU A 33 4.46 -3.88 -12.99
CA GLU A 33 4.54 -3.93 -14.45
C GLU A 33 5.35 -2.78 -15.05
N MET A 34 6.02 -1.97 -14.22
CA MET A 34 6.82 -0.83 -14.62
C MET A 34 8.16 -0.78 -13.86
N LYS A 35 9.20 -0.25 -14.52
CA LYS A 35 10.50 0.04 -13.90
C LYS A 35 10.52 1.46 -13.36
N LEU A 36 11.21 1.67 -12.23
CA LEU A 36 11.62 3.01 -11.83
C LEU A 36 12.57 3.61 -12.89
N PRO A 37 12.56 4.94 -13.05
CA PRO A 37 13.37 5.62 -14.05
C PRO A 37 14.87 5.53 -13.73
N ASP A 38 15.69 5.85 -14.72
CA ASP A 38 17.13 6.05 -14.51
C ASP A 38 17.40 7.41 -13.86
N ALA A 39 17.34 7.44 -12.53
CA ALA A 39 17.50 8.66 -11.73
C ALA A 39 18.28 8.35 -10.44
N PRO A 40 19.58 8.02 -10.51
CA PRO A 40 20.36 7.53 -9.36
C PRO A 40 20.50 8.54 -8.21
N ASN A 41 20.32 9.84 -8.47
CA ASN A 41 20.35 10.89 -7.44
C ASN A 41 18.97 11.17 -6.80
N MET A 42 17.92 10.48 -7.26
CA MET A 42 16.57 10.60 -6.68
C MET A 42 16.47 9.72 -5.44
N GLU A 43 15.65 10.13 -4.48
CA GLU A 43 15.25 9.33 -3.33
C GLU A 43 13.72 9.14 -3.36
N ILE A 44 13.26 7.95 -2.99
CA ILE A 44 11.82 7.63 -2.87
C ILE A 44 11.49 7.41 -1.40
N TYR A 45 10.41 8.05 -0.95
CA TYR A 45 9.91 7.97 0.42
C TYR A 45 8.51 7.36 0.41
N CYS A 46 8.37 6.10 0.82
CA CYS A 46 7.05 5.49 1.03
C CYS A 46 6.55 5.85 2.43
N SER A 47 5.75 6.91 2.50
CA SER A 47 5.17 7.44 3.72
C SER A 47 3.73 6.97 3.90
N TYR A 48 3.43 6.20 4.96
CA TYR A 48 2.07 5.68 5.19
C TYR A 48 1.77 5.39 6.66
N GLY A 49 0.48 5.37 6.99
CA GLY A 49 -0.04 5.07 8.32
C GLY A 49 -0.07 3.57 8.60
N VAL A 50 0.16 3.21 9.86
CA VAL A 50 0.10 1.82 10.35
C VAL A 50 -0.56 1.75 11.73
N GLY A 51 -0.96 0.56 12.14
CA GLY A 51 -1.55 0.26 13.44
C GLY A 51 -3.06 0.45 13.50
N ILE A 52 -3.73 0.75 12.38
CA ILE A 52 -5.18 0.90 12.32
C ILE A 52 -5.78 -0.33 11.62
N PRO A 53 -6.83 -0.97 12.17
CA PRO A 53 -7.53 -2.04 11.48
C PRO A 53 -8.07 -1.58 10.12
N THR A 54 -7.62 -2.23 9.05
CA THR A 54 -8.01 -1.96 7.66
C THR A 54 -8.64 -3.18 7.02
N GLU A 55 -9.73 -2.99 6.29
CA GLU A 55 -10.42 -4.08 5.59
C GLU A 55 -9.50 -4.75 4.54
N ARG A 56 -9.47 -6.08 4.55
CA ARG A 56 -8.62 -6.90 3.67
C ARG A 56 -9.44 -7.83 2.77
N SER A 57 -10.50 -8.43 3.30
CA SER A 57 -11.36 -9.34 2.55
C SER A 57 -12.71 -9.48 3.22
N TYR A 58 -13.70 -9.93 2.45
CA TYR A 58 -15.09 -10.05 2.92
C TYR A 58 -15.60 -11.48 2.73
N VAL A 59 -16.41 -11.93 3.67
CA VAL A 59 -17.22 -13.14 3.56
C VAL A 59 -18.55 -12.76 2.93
N TYR A 60 -18.91 -13.39 1.82
CA TYR A 60 -20.14 -13.09 1.09
C TYR A 60 -21.15 -14.23 1.24
N LYS A 61 -22.43 -13.88 1.32
CA LYS A 61 -23.57 -14.79 1.15
C LYS A 61 -24.48 -14.34 0.02
N LEU A 62 -25.29 -15.26 -0.48
CA LEU A 62 -26.32 -14.93 -1.47
C LEU A 62 -27.36 -14.00 -0.85
N SER A 63 -27.71 -12.92 -1.54
CA SER A 63 -28.80 -12.04 -1.11
C SER A 63 -30.13 -12.68 -1.49
N PRO A 64 -31.05 -12.91 -0.53
CA PRO A 64 -32.37 -13.46 -0.81
C PRO A 64 -33.30 -12.44 -1.53
N SER A 65 -32.89 -11.17 -1.62
CA SER A 65 -33.71 -10.12 -2.23
C SER A 65 -33.33 -9.87 -3.70
N ASN A 66 -34.32 -9.94 -4.59
CA ASN A 66 -34.18 -9.55 -6.01
C ASN A 66 -34.06 -8.02 -6.22
N LYS A 67 -33.78 -7.24 -5.16
CA LYS A 67 -33.72 -5.76 -5.23
C LYS A 67 -32.56 -5.29 -6.12
N CYS A 68 -31.44 -6.01 -6.12
CA CYS A 68 -30.30 -5.77 -7.00
C CYS A 68 -30.12 -6.95 -7.97
N LYS A 69 -30.79 -6.93 -9.12
CA LYS A 69 -30.71 -7.98 -10.15
C LYS A 69 -29.31 -8.21 -10.75
N ARG A 70 -28.31 -7.40 -10.38
CA ARG A 70 -26.99 -7.34 -11.03
C ARG A 70 -25.84 -7.88 -10.18
N ILE A 71 -25.99 -7.95 -8.85
CA ILE A 71 -24.99 -8.51 -7.93
C ILE A 71 -25.74 -9.34 -6.88
N PRO A 72 -25.67 -10.70 -6.95
CA PRO A 72 -26.46 -11.58 -6.08
C PRO A 72 -25.80 -11.81 -4.70
N TYR A 73 -24.77 -11.06 -4.35
CA TYR A 73 -23.98 -11.23 -3.13
C TYR A 73 -24.14 -10.05 -2.19
N GLN A 74 -24.16 -10.33 -0.89
CA GLN A 74 -24.07 -9.36 0.19
C GLN A 74 -23.04 -9.84 1.21
N ILE A 75 -22.41 -8.92 1.95
CA ILE A 75 -21.51 -9.30 3.04
C ILE A 75 -22.30 -10.09 4.08
N ASP A 76 -21.74 -11.23 4.50
CA ASP A 76 -22.34 -12.06 5.52
C ASP A 76 -22.01 -11.53 6.92
N THR A 77 -22.81 -10.58 7.37
CA THR A 77 -22.64 -9.96 8.70
C THR A 77 -22.95 -10.88 9.87
N SER A 78 -23.38 -12.13 9.64
CA SER A 78 -23.57 -13.12 10.70
C SER A 78 -22.34 -13.98 10.97
N VAL A 79 -21.26 -13.79 10.21
CA VAL A 79 -20.00 -14.51 10.42
C VAL A 79 -19.05 -13.65 11.23
N ASP A 80 -18.79 -14.07 12.45
CA ASP A 80 -17.76 -13.51 13.32
C ASP A 80 -16.68 -14.56 13.56
N GLY A 81 -15.43 -14.11 13.72
CA GLY A 81 -14.38 -15.00 14.19
C GLY A 81 -14.36 -15.08 15.72
N GLU A 82 -13.52 -15.96 16.24
CA GLU A 82 -13.31 -16.12 17.69
C GLU A 82 -12.75 -14.84 18.34
N ASP A 83 -12.74 -14.81 19.68
CA ASP A 83 -12.16 -13.72 20.45
C ASP A 83 -10.71 -13.44 20.00
N ARG A 84 -10.42 -12.17 19.70
CA ARG A 84 -9.14 -11.67 19.14
C ARG A 84 -8.86 -12.04 17.68
N SER A 85 -9.80 -12.65 16.97
CA SER A 85 -9.67 -12.82 15.53
C SER A 85 -9.77 -11.47 14.79
N CYS A 86 -9.22 -11.43 13.58
CA CYS A 86 -9.35 -10.29 12.70
C CYS A 86 -10.67 -10.28 11.90
N LEU A 87 -11.59 -11.21 12.15
CA LEU A 87 -12.86 -11.33 11.45
C LEU A 87 -14.00 -10.78 12.30
N LYS A 88 -14.66 -9.73 11.81
CA LYS A 88 -15.84 -9.13 12.47
C LYS A 88 -16.93 -8.86 11.46
N SER A 89 -18.13 -9.33 11.71
CA SER A 89 -19.31 -9.09 10.87
C SER A 89 -19.06 -9.37 9.38
N GLY A 90 -18.36 -10.45 9.07
CA GLY A 90 -18.02 -10.86 7.70
C GLY A 90 -16.87 -10.07 7.07
N VAL A 91 -16.17 -9.20 7.81
CA VAL A 91 -15.03 -8.42 7.32
C VAL A 91 -13.74 -8.88 8.01
N TYR A 92 -12.76 -9.28 7.22
CA TYR A 92 -11.40 -9.55 7.69
C TYR A 92 -10.59 -8.26 7.67
N PHE A 93 -9.99 -7.94 8.81
CA PHE A 93 -9.10 -6.80 8.98
C PHE A 93 -7.63 -7.22 8.94
N ALA A 94 -6.77 -6.30 8.55
CA ALA A 94 -5.33 -6.39 8.65
C ALA A 94 -4.76 -5.04 9.11
N ASP A 95 -3.44 -5.00 9.35
CA ASP A 95 -2.75 -3.75 9.65
C ASP A 95 -2.76 -2.80 8.43
N GLY A 96 -2.97 -1.51 8.67
CA GLY A 96 -3.07 -0.47 7.65
C GLY A 96 -3.40 0.91 8.23
N ASP A 97 -4.00 1.75 7.38
CA ASP A 97 -4.38 3.13 7.67
C ASP A 97 -5.91 3.34 7.67
N GLU A 98 -6.70 2.35 8.08
CA GLU A 98 -8.18 2.28 7.92
C GLU A 98 -8.66 1.93 6.51
N SER A 99 -7.96 2.36 5.44
CA SER A 99 -8.41 2.16 4.05
C SER A 99 -7.50 1.27 3.22
N VAL A 100 -6.18 1.47 3.32
CA VAL A 100 -5.14 0.80 2.55
C VAL A 100 -4.32 -0.12 3.48
N PRO A 101 -4.29 -1.44 3.23
CA PRO A 101 -3.47 -2.34 4.02
C PRO A 101 -1.98 -2.03 3.88
N VAL A 102 -1.21 -2.24 4.96
CA VAL A 102 0.26 -2.07 4.98
C VAL A 102 0.94 -2.79 3.82
N LEU A 103 0.44 -3.98 3.46
CA LEU A 103 0.99 -4.74 2.34
C LEU A 103 0.92 -3.96 1.01
N SER A 104 -0.18 -3.25 0.77
CA SER A 104 -0.38 -2.45 -0.43
C SER A 104 0.47 -1.17 -0.40
N ALA A 105 0.55 -0.50 0.75
CA ALA A 105 1.28 0.76 0.88
C ALA A 105 2.81 0.57 0.91
N GLY A 106 3.28 -0.54 1.51
CA GLY A 106 4.69 -0.72 1.87
C GLY A 106 5.49 -1.69 1.02
N PHE A 107 4.87 -2.65 0.34
CA PHE A 107 5.59 -3.78 -0.27
C PHE A 107 6.69 -3.35 -1.25
N MET A 108 6.40 -2.38 -2.11
CA MET A 108 7.36 -1.94 -3.11
C MET A 108 8.59 -1.31 -2.47
N CYS A 109 8.47 -0.33 -1.58
CA CYS A 109 9.65 0.22 -0.90
C CYS A 109 10.34 -0.78 0.05
N ALA A 110 9.60 -1.69 0.67
CA ALA A 110 10.18 -2.67 1.59
C ALA A 110 11.00 -3.76 0.88
N LYS A 111 10.59 -4.16 -0.34
CA LYS A 111 11.21 -5.27 -1.09
C LYS A 111 11.35 -4.99 -2.58
N GLY A 112 10.28 -4.61 -3.27
CA GLY A 112 10.26 -4.49 -4.74
C GLY A 112 11.31 -3.52 -5.30
N TRP A 113 11.49 -2.37 -4.66
CA TRP A 113 12.41 -1.31 -5.03
C TRP A 113 13.64 -1.21 -4.12
N LYS A 114 13.79 -2.12 -3.15
CA LYS A 114 14.88 -2.05 -2.18
C LYS A 114 16.21 -2.42 -2.85
N GLY A 115 17.08 -1.43 -3.00
CA GLY A 115 18.35 -1.60 -3.70
C GLY A 115 18.15 -1.83 -5.21
N ARG A 116 19.10 -2.51 -5.84
CA ARG A 116 19.03 -2.78 -7.29
C ARG A 116 18.22 -4.04 -7.57
N THR A 117 17.04 -3.86 -8.17
CA THR A 117 16.13 -4.95 -8.57
C THR A 117 15.67 -4.74 -10.01
N ARG A 118 14.94 -5.71 -10.58
CA ARG A 118 14.28 -5.56 -11.89
C ARG A 118 13.30 -4.37 -11.93
N PHE A 119 12.71 -4.01 -10.78
CA PHE A 119 11.78 -2.88 -10.65
C PHE A 119 12.51 -1.56 -10.33
N ASN A 120 13.73 -1.62 -9.80
CA ASN A 120 14.60 -0.47 -9.51
C ASN A 120 15.99 -0.66 -10.15
N PRO A 121 16.10 -0.54 -11.49
CA PRO A 121 17.34 -0.84 -12.21
C PRO A 121 18.47 0.16 -11.95
N SER A 122 18.13 1.40 -11.59
CA SER A 122 19.08 2.47 -11.24
C SER A 122 19.52 2.42 -9.78
N GLY A 123 18.85 1.61 -8.94
CA GLY A 123 19.18 1.49 -7.53
C GLY A 123 18.87 2.76 -6.74
N ILE A 124 17.80 3.47 -7.11
CA ILE A 124 17.27 4.63 -6.37
C ILE A 124 17.14 4.27 -4.89
N ASN A 125 17.63 5.15 -4.01
CA ASN A 125 17.47 4.96 -2.57
C ASN A 125 15.98 5.04 -2.21
N THR A 126 15.49 4.02 -1.51
CA THR A 126 14.09 3.93 -1.08
C THR A 126 14.00 3.81 0.43
N TYR A 127 13.20 4.67 1.05
CA TYR A 127 12.98 4.68 2.49
C TYR A 127 11.52 4.38 2.81
N VAL A 128 11.29 3.48 3.75
CA VAL A 128 9.99 3.21 4.35
C VAL A 128 9.82 4.15 5.54
N ARG A 129 8.76 4.96 5.54
CA ARG A 129 8.42 5.92 6.60
C ARG A 129 7.02 5.59 7.14
N GLU A 130 6.97 4.77 8.17
CA GLU A 130 5.72 4.44 8.84
C GLU A 130 5.40 5.42 9.97
N TYR A 131 4.11 5.73 10.09
CA TYR A 131 3.57 6.57 11.16
C TYR A 131 2.54 5.76 11.95
N GLN A 132 2.71 5.71 13.28
CA GLN A 132 1.77 5.05 14.18
C GLN A 132 0.80 6.07 14.78
N SER A 133 -0.48 5.71 14.80
CA SER A 133 -1.48 6.42 15.60
C SER A 133 -1.16 6.25 17.09
N LYS A 134 -1.05 7.36 17.82
CA LYS A 134 -1.06 7.33 19.29
C LYS A 134 -2.48 7.67 19.75
N PRO A 135 -3.06 6.94 20.72
CA PRO A 135 -4.33 7.33 21.32
C PRO A 135 -4.13 8.63 22.10
N LEU A 136 -4.34 9.76 21.44
CA LEU A 136 -4.37 11.10 22.04
C LEU A 136 -5.53 11.89 21.43
N THR A 137 -6.12 12.73 22.26
CA THR A 137 -7.37 13.49 22.09
C THR A 137 -7.32 14.60 21.03
N SER A 138 -6.31 14.63 20.17
CA SER A 138 -6.19 15.59 19.08
C SER A 138 -5.71 14.87 17.82
N GLY A 139 -6.45 15.00 16.71
CA GLY A 139 -6.17 14.37 15.41
C GLY A 139 -4.81 14.70 14.77
N ILE A 140 -3.99 15.50 15.47
CA ILE A 140 -2.61 15.91 15.18
C ILE A 140 -1.65 14.72 14.95
N LYS A 141 -2.00 13.52 15.44
CA LYS A 141 -1.22 12.28 15.27
C LYS A 141 -2.02 11.13 14.67
N SER A 142 -3.19 11.43 14.07
CA SER A 142 -3.94 10.42 13.35
C SER A 142 -3.11 9.90 12.18
N THR A 143 -3.26 8.61 11.90
CA THR A 143 -2.62 7.94 10.76
C THR A 143 -3.66 7.23 9.92
N ALA A 144 -4.94 7.57 10.11
CA ALA A 144 -6.01 7.17 9.21
C ALA A 144 -5.77 7.80 7.83
N HIS A 145 -6.24 7.12 6.79
CA HIS A 145 -5.88 7.36 5.40
C HIS A 145 -5.99 8.83 4.98
N VAL A 146 -7.06 9.52 5.40
CA VAL A 146 -7.29 10.94 5.10
C VAL A 146 -6.60 11.85 6.11
N ASP A 147 -6.70 11.53 7.40
CA ASP A 147 -6.20 12.39 8.48
C ASP A 147 -4.67 12.43 8.57
N ILE A 148 -3.97 11.48 7.95
CA ILE A 148 -2.50 11.43 7.95
C ILE A 148 -1.88 12.71 7.39
N MET A 149 -2.59 13.45 6.53
CA MET A 149 -2.14 14.76 6.03
C MET A 149 -1.99 15.81 7.14
N GLY A 150 -2.68 15.64 8.28
CA GLY A 150 -2.53 16.46 9.48
C GLY A 150 -1.50 15.93 10.48
N ASN A 151 -0.82 14.82 10.17
CA ASN A 151 0.14 14.20 11.07
C ASN A 151 1.44 15.02 11.13
N ILE A 152 1.77 15.55 12.32
CA ILE A 152 2.96 16.42 12.48
C ILE A 152 4.25 15.71 12.07
N ALA A 153 4.41 14.42 12.36
CA ALA A 153 5.64 13.71 12.01
C ALA A 153 5.79 13.53 10.49
N LEU A 154 4.69 13.31 9.77
CA LEU A 154 4.70 13.28 8.30
C LEU A 154 5.02 14.66 7.74
N ILE A 155 4.37 15.70 8.25
CA ILE A 155 4.59 17.08 7.80
C ILE A 155 6.05 17.49 8.05
N GLU A 156 6.62 17.12 9.21
CA GLU A 156 8.02 17.38 9.53
C GLU A 156 8.96 16.71 8.52
N ASP A 157 8.76 15.42 8.22
CA ASP A 157 9.56 14.70 7.22
C ASP A 157 9.46 15.38 5.84
N ILE A 158 8.25 15.73 5.39
CA ILE A 158 8.03 16.42 4.10
C ILE A 158 8.75 17.76 4.08
N LEU A 159 8.64 18.57 5.14
CA LEU A 159 9.28 19.88 5.22
C LEU A 159 10.80 19.77 5.23
N ARG A 160 11.36 18.77 5.93
CA ARG A 160 12.81 18.53 5.97
C ARG A 160 13.33 18.11 4.60
N VAL A 161 12.64 17.19 3.93
CA VAL A 161 13.00 16.77 2.56
C VAL A 161 12.90 17.96 1.58
N ALA A 162 11.82 18.75 1.67
CA ALA A 162 11.65 19.95 0.84
C ALA A 162 12.73 21.02 1.11
N ALA A 163 13.28 21.08 2.33
CA ALA A 163 14.40 21.92 2.71
C ALA A 163 15.77 21.37 2.28
N GLY A 164 15.81 20.20 1.62
CA GLY A 164 17.04 19.59 1.09
C GLY A 164 17.66 18.52 1.99
N ALA A 165 16.99 18.10 3.06
CA ALA A 165 17.46 16.97 3.87
C ALA A 165 17.32 15.66 3.07
N THR A 166 18.35 14.83 3.14
CA THR A 166 18.37 13.46 2.60
C THR A 166 17.62 12.49 3.49
N GLY A 167 17.37 11.29 2.97
CA GLY A 167 16.65 10.26 3.71
C GLY A 167 17.36 9.82 4.98
N GLU A 168 18.69 9.74 4.95
CA GLU A 168 19.51 9.47 6.12
C GLU A 168 19.41 10.59 7.17
N GLU A 169 19.39 11.86 6.75
CA GLU A 169 19.27 13.00 7.67
C GLU A 169 17.91 13.06 8.39
N ILE A 170 16.83 12.61 7.74
CA ILE A 170 15.51 12.46 8.40
C ILE A 170 15.36 11.14 9.20
N GLY A 171 16.45 10.39 9.36
CA GLY A 171 16.54 9.19 10.20
C GLY A 171 16.29 7.87 9.47
N GLY A 172 16.37 7.85 8.14
CA GLY A 172 16.31 6.64 7.32
C GLY A 172 14.98 5.88 7.41
N ASN A 173 15.08 4.55 7.39
CA ASN A 173 13.91 3.67 7.49
C ASN A 173 13.29 3.71 8.89
N LYS A 174 11.97 3.87 8.93
CA LYS A 174 11.15 3.83 10.15
C LYS A 174 10.02 2.82 9.94
N ILE A 175 10.17 1.64 10.55
CA ILE A 175 9.29 0.49 10.35
C ILE A 175 8.82 0.00 11.71
N TYR A 176 7.51 -0.11 11.86
CA TYR A 176 6.80 -0.60 13.04
C TYR A 176 5.94 -1.83 12.74
N SER A 177 5.43 -1.94 11.51
CA SER A 177 4.60 -3.03 11.03
C SER A 177 5.42 -4.27 10.72
N ASP A 178 4.71 -5.37 10.45
CA ASP A 178 5.30 -6.63 9.99
C ASP A 178 5.67 -6.62 8.48
N ILE A 179 5.73 -5.47 7.81
CA ILE A 179 5.89 -5.39 6.34
C ILE A 179 7.09 -6.19 5.83
N LEU A 180 8.22 -6.17 6.54
CA LEU A 180 9.41 -6.93 6.15
C LEU A 180 9.11 -8.44 6.12
N ARG A 181 8.53 -8.97 7.21
CA ARG A 181 8.11 -10.37 7.33
C ARG A 181 7.04 -10.73 6.30
N MET A 182 6.08 -9.85 6.03
CA MET A 182 5.06 -10.07 4.99
C MET A 182 5.70 -10.13 3.60
N SER A 183 6.66 -9.25 3.32
CA SER A 183 7.34 -9.18 2.03
C SER A 183 8.18 -10.42 1.73
N GLU A 184 8.78 -11.05 2.74
CA GLU A 184 9.54 -12.30 2.59
C GLU A 184 8.67 -13.45 2.07
N ARG A 185 7.39 -13.49 2.48
CA ARG A 185 6.43 -14.51 2.07
C ARG A 185 5.94 -14.36 0.63
N ILE A 186 6.19 -13.21 0.00
CA ILE A 186 5.82 -12.98 -1.39
C ILE A 186 6.91 -13.53 -2.30
N ASN A 187 6.56 -14.57 -3.05
CA ASN A 187 7.41 -15.13 -4.09
C ASN A 187 7.33 -14.27 -5.37
N LEU A 188 8.19 -13.25 -5.42
CA LEU A 188 8.35 -12.37 -6.57
C LEU A 188 9.82 -12.39 -6.99
N ARG A 189 10.08 -12.63 -8.27
CA ARG A 189 11.42 -12.54 -8.84
C ARG A 189 11.86 -11.07 -8.84
N LEU A 190 12.93 -10.75 -8.12
CA LEU A 190 13.54 -9.42 -8.08
C LEU A 190 14.75 -9.32 -9.02
#